data_AF-A0A2V5R4Z2-F1
#
_entry.id   AF-A0A2V5R4Z2-F1
#
_cell.length_a   1.000
_cell.length_b   1.000
_cell.length_c   1.000
_cell.angle_alpha   90.00
_cell.angle_beta   90.00
_cell.angle_gamma   90.00
#
_symmetry.space_group_name_H-M   'P 1'
#
loop_
_entity.id
_entity.type
_entity.pdbx_description
1 polymer ?
#
loop_
_entity_poly.entity_id
_entity_poly.type
_entity_poly.pdbx_seq_one_letter_code
_entity_poly.pdbx_strand_id
1 'polypeptide(L)'
;FSADPVSPLYAQLYDSKVRMLHENLARLDLLLSRHNFFDCQTVLQIQHPQTHRKALLLQADMDVDADGSDADRMPVGTGTPANFKPSTSYRWPKKTPAPNPYLAATESALKHAEDEYALATTAPVRKRELRNTIAQLRAEVGTLQKYSFLIGATDPFIVVPGAFTHGDDPVKPGDYALVVFGDSICPAIVGDVGPNDKVGEASLRIAKQINALSTPYNRPVSDLKVTYVIFPGTADKPFGPPDLEKLQARCETLVKEIGGASVPLHHWENIIAPSPTPGPTSTPLPSPSVTPSSSSTASPTFAFPIASPAATASANSTLTPRGSPAVTRSPVKKRKP
;
A
#
# COMPACT_ATOMS: atom_id res chain seq x y z
N PHE A 1 -24.15 27.72 -8.31
CA PHE A 1 -22.81 27.36 -7.84
C PHE A 1 -22.03 28.64 -7.65
N SER A 2 -21.58 28.94 -6.43
CA SER A 2 -20.54 29.96 -6.26
C SER A 2 -19.31 29.46 -7.03
N ALA A 3 -18.59 30.35 -7.72
CA ALA A 3 -17.35 29.96 -8.39
C ALA A 3 -16.31 29.68 -7.30
N ASP A 4 -16.26 28.45 -6.81
CA ASP A 4 -15.25 28.05 -5.83
C ASP A 4 -13.87 28.17 -6.51
N PRO A 5 -12.96 28.99 -5.96
CA PRO A 5 -11.64 29.18 -6.55
C PRO A 5 -10.85 27.86 -6.52
N VAL A 6 -9.91 27.72 -7.45
CA VAL A 6 -8.90 26.64 -7.38
C VAL A 6 -8.27 26.66 -5.98
N SER A 7 -8.23 25.50 -5.33
CA SER A 7 -7.74 25.42 -3.95
C SER A 7 -6.27 25.85 -3.90
N PRO A 8 -5.84 26.62 -2.87
CA PRO A 8 -4.43 26.96 -2.69
C PRO A 8 -3.54 25.72 -2.55
N LEU A 9 -4.13 24.57 -2.20
CA LEU A 9 -3.45 23.27 -2.12
C LEU A 9 -2.83 22.85 -3.45
N TYR A 10 -3.44 23.19 -4.60
CA TYR A 10 -2.85 22.92 -5.91
C TYR A 10 -1.53 23.66 -6.10
N ALA A 11 -1.51 24.96 -5.79
CA ALA A 11 -0.30 25.78 -5.88
C ALA A 11 0.77 25.27 -4.90
N GLN A 12 0.40 24.96 -3.66
CA GLN A 12 1.31 24.44 -2.64
C GLN A 12 1.97 23.10 -3.04
N LEU A 13 1.20 22.21 -3.67
CA LEU A 13 1.72 20.95 -4.22
C LEU A 13 2.80 21.22 -5.27
N TYR A 14 2.52 22.08 -6.25
CA TYR A 14 3.48 22.38 -7.31
C TYR A 14 4.68 23.21 -6.85
N ASP A 15 4.50 24.11 -5.88
CA ASP A 15 5.62 24.81 -5.24
C ASP A 15 6.55 23.83 -4.52
N SER A 16 5.99 22.81 -3.87
CA SER A 16 6.77 21.74 -3.24
C SER A 16 7.50 20.89 -4.28
N LYS A 17 6.86 20.55 -5.41
CA LYS A 17 7.52 19.86 -6.54
C LYS A 17 8.67 20.67 -7.12
N VAL A 18 8.49 21.98 -7.34
CA VAL A 18 9.56 22.87 -7.84
C VAL A 18 10.71 22.94 -6.85
N ARG A 19 10.43 23.06 -5.55
CA ARG A 19 11.46 23.05 -4.50
C ARG A 19 12.23 21.74 -4.50
N MET A 20 11.53 20.60 -4.54
CA MET A 20 12.15 19.29 -4.59
C MET A 20 13.02 19.10 -5.83
N LEU A 21 12.58 19.60 -7.00
CA LEU A 21 13.37 19.60 -8.22
C LEU A 21 14.66 20.40 -8.05
N HIS A 22 14.59 21.62 -7.52
CA HIS A 22 15.75 22.47 -7.28
C HIS A 22 16.76 21.83 -6.32
N GLU A 23 16.29 21.23 -5.23
CA GLU A 23 17.15 20.55 -4.23
C GLU A 23 17.86 19.33 -4.81
N ASN A 24 17.29 18.70 -5.85
CA ASN A 24 17.83 17.49 -6.48
C ASN A 24 18.39 17.70 -7.90
N LEU A 25 18.62 18.95 -8.34
CA LEU A 25 19.12 19.22 -9.71
C LEU A 25 20.45 18.49 -10.03
N ALA A 26 21.30 18.27 -9.05
CA ALA A 26 22.58 17.59 -9.21
C ALA A 26 22.46 16.05 -9.17
N ARG A 27 21.28 15.51 -8.86
CA ARG A 27 21.03 14.07 -8.72
C ARG A 27 20.55 13.45 -10.02
N LEU A 28 21.50 12.84 -10.74
CA LEU A 28 21.24 12.16 -12.02
C LEU A 28 20.40 10.88 -11.87
N ASP A 29 20.28 10.35 -10.66
CA ASP A 29 19.46 9.17 -10.35
C ASP A 29 17.96 9.50 -10.20
N LEU A 30 17.61 10.79 -10.08
CA LEU A 30 16.24 11.25 -9.91
C LEU A 30 15.76 11.96 -11.19
N LEU A 31 15.40 11.16 -12.19
CA LEU A 31 14.95 11.70 -13.48
C LEU A 31 13.57 12.36 -13.36
N LEU A 32 13.49 13.61 -13.82
CA LEU A 32 12.22 14.30 -14.01
C LEU A 32 11.39 13.55 -15.05
N SER A 33 10.25 13.02 -14.64
CA SER A 33 9.28 12.40 -15.53
C SER A 33 7.99 13.20 -15.50
N ARG A 34 7.18 13.07 -16.56
CA ARG A 34 5.83 13.63 -16.56
C ARG A 34 5.02 13.11 -15.37
N HIS A 35 5.22 11.86 -14.98
CA HIS A 35 4.50 11.24 -13.86
C HIS A 35 4.92 11.79 -12.51
N ASN A 36 6.19 12.10 -12.30
CA ASN A 36 6.62 12.61 -10.99
C ASN A 36 6.26 14.09 -10.81
N PHE A 37 6.18 14.85 -11.91
CA PHE A 37 5.95 16.29 -11.84
C PHE A 37 4.52 16.73 -12.17
N PHE A 38 3.84 16.03 -13.10
CA PHE A 38 2.49 16.33 -13.57
C PHE A 38 1.52 15.19 -13.25
N ASP A 39 1.48 14.76 -11.99
CA ASP A 39 0.54 13.78 -11.41
C ASP A 39 -0.81 14.40 -11.03
N CYS A 40 -0.95 15.74 -11.07
CA CYS A 40 -2.15 16.44 -10.62
C CYS A 40 -2.67 17.44 -11.65
N GLN A 41 -3.92 17.28 -12.06
CA GLN A 41 -4.62 18.20 -12.97
C GLN A 41 -5.31 19.34 -12.22
N THR A 42 -5.95 19.07 -11.08
CA THR A 42 -6.64 20.10 -10.28
C THR A 42 -6.88 19.65 -8.84
N VAL A 43 -6.98 20.62 -7.94
CA VAL A 43 -7.50 20.45 -6.57
C VAL A 43 -8.57 21.51 -6.30
N LEU A 44 -9.76 21.06 -5.93
CA LEU A 44 -10.92 21.91 -5.65
C LEU A 44 -11.43 21.65 -4.24
N GLN A 45 -11.60 22.71 -3.46
CA GLN A 45 -12.34 22.67 -2.21
C GLN A 45 -13.78 23.06 -2.54
N ILE A 46 -14.71 22.12 -2.36
CA ILE A 46 -16.11 22.32 -2.69
C ILE A 46 -16.94 22.30 -1.42
N GLN A 47 -17.97 23.14 -1.39
CA GLN A 47 -19.00 23.08 -0.35
C GLN A 47 -20.38 23.05 -1.00
N HIS A 48 -21.14 21.99 -0.71
CA HIS A 48 -22.49 21.88 -1.24
C HIS A 48 -23.40 22.96 -0.61
N PRO A 49 -24.12 23.77 -1.40
CA PRO A 49 -24.77 24.99 -0.89
C PRO A 49 -25.92 24.75 0.08
N GLN A 50 -26.62 23.60 0.00
CA GLN A 50 -27.75 23.30 0.90
C GLN A 50 -27.37 22.43 2.09
N THR A 51 -26.52 21.42 1.88
CA THR A 51 -26.13 20.48 2.95
C THR A 51 -24.92 20.97 3.72
N HIS A 52 -24.22 21.99 3.19
CA HIS A 52 -22.94 22.49 3.69
C HIS A 52 -21.82 21.45 3.77
N ARG A 53 -22.02 20.26 3.17
CA ARG A 53 -21.01 19.22 3.10
C ARG A 53 -19.81 19.75 2.33
N LYS A 54 -18.66 19.78 3.01
CA LYS A 54 -17.36 20.02 2.39
C LYS A 54 -16.84 18.74 1.75
N ALA A 55 -16.19 18.89 0.61
CA ALA A 55 -15.35 17.85 0.02
C ALA A 55 -14.10 18.46 -0.62
N LEU A 56 -13.03 17.69 -0.67
CA LEU A 56 -11.83 18.00 -1.43
C LEU A 56 -11.80 17.08 -2.65
N LEU A 57 -11.87 17.67 -3.83
CA LEU A 57 -11.80 16.95 -5.10
C LEU A 57 -10.41 17.10 -5.69
N LEU A 58 -9.82 15.98 -6.12
CA LEU A 58 -8.54 15.93 -6.80
C LEU A 58 -8.67 15.16 -8.10
N GLN A 59 -8.06 15.66 -9.17
CA GLN A 59 -7.94 14.93 -10.43
C GLN A 59 -6.46 14.60 -10.67
N ALA A 60 -6.12 13.31 -10.73
CA ALA A 60 -4.76 12.83 -10.75
C ALA A 60 -4.60 11.53 -11.58
N ASP A 61 -3.36 11.05 -11.71
CA ASP A 61 -3.10 9.66 -12.07
C ASP A 61 -3.32 8.73 -10.86
N MET A 62 -2.90 7.47 -10.95
CA MET A 62 -2.91 6.59 -9.78
C MET A 62 -1.65 5.72 -9.71
N ASP A 63 -0.87 5.95 -8.66
CA ASP A 63 0.15 5.07 -8.12
C ASP A 63 -0.38 4.13 -7.04
N VAL A 64 0.43 3.13 -6.71
CA VAL A 64 0.09 2.05 -5.79
C VAL A 64 0.80 2.23 -4.46
N ASP A 65 0.01 2.25 -3.40
CA ASP A 65 0.49 2.06 -2.04
C ASP A 65 0.25 0.59 -1.61
N ALA A 66 1.35 -0.10 -1.28
CA ALA A 66 1.34 -1.48 -0.82
C ALA A 66 1.62 -1.60 0.68
N ASP A 67 1.76 -0.48 1.38
CA ASP A 67 2.25 -0.38 2.75
C ASP A 67 1.27 -0.96 3.76
N GLY A 68 1.80 -1.12 4.96
CA GLY A 68 1.05 -1.42 6.15
C GLY A 68 0.98 -2.91 6.49
N SER A 69 0.59 -3.17 7.72
CA SER A 69 0.60 -4.50 8.32
C SER A 69 -0.33 -4.57 9.53
N ASP A 70 -0.94 -5.72 9.76
CA ASP A 70 -1.77 -5.96 10.93
C ASP A 70 -1.64 -7.40 11.39
N ALA A 71 -0.83 -7.64 12.42
CA ALA A 71 -0.62 -8.98 12.97
C ALA A 71 -1.88 -9.60 13.60
N ASP A 72 -2.87 -8.78 13.98
CA ASP A 72 -4.13 -9.28 14.55
C ASP A 72 -5.03 -9.91 13.47
N ARG A 73 -4.96 -9.41 12.22
CA ARG A 73 -5.75 -9.91 11.07
C ARG A 73 -4.96 -10.80 10.13
N MET A 74 -3.68 -10.50 9.93
CA MET A 74 -2.77 -11.11 8.97
C MET A 74 -1.40 -11.29 9.64
N PRO A 75 -1.17 -12.41 10.35
CA PRO A 75 0.08 -12.65 11.08
C PRO A 75 1.28 -12.88 10.15
N VAL A 76 1.02 -13.19 8.87
CA VAL A 76 2.05 -13.34 7.82
C VAL A 76 2.12 -12.05 7.02
N GLY A 77 3.35 -11.56 6.79
CA GLY A 77 3.59 -10.38 5.94
C GLY A 77 3.17 -10.61 4.49
N THR A 78 2.73 -9.54 3.82
CA THR A 78 2.33 -9.50 2.40
C THR A 78 3.51 -9.34 1.42
N GLY A 79 4.75 -9.34 1.94
CA GLY A 79 5.99 -9.14 1.19
C GLY A 79 6.58 -7.75 1.41
N THR A 80 7.84 -7.56 1.01
CA THR A 80 8.59 -6.31 1.19
C THR A 80 9.04 -5.75 -0.16
N PRO A 81 8.15 -5.10 -0.95
CA PRO A 81 8.60 -4.35 -2.10
C PRO A 81 9.61 -3.26 -1.70
N ALA A 82 10.42 -2.77 -2.65
CA ALA A 82 11.62 -1.97 -2.37
C ALA A 82 11.36 -0.71 -1.51
N ASN A 83 10.18 -0.11 -1.60
CA ASN A 83 9.79 1.09 -0.85
C ASN A 83 8.74 0.83 0.24
N PHE A 84 8.48 -0.45 0.54
CA PHE A 84 7.47 -0.86 1.50
C PHE A 84 7.74 -0.32 2.89
N LYS A 85 6.71 0.23 3.53
CA LYS A 85 6.71 0.48 4.97
C LYS A 85 5.67 -0.40 5.65
N PRO A 86 5.98 -1.02 6.79
CA PRO A 86 5.00 -1.82 7.53
C PRO A 86 3.93 -0.97 8.23
N SER A 87 4.02 0.36 8.19
CA SER A 87 3.12 1.27 8.91
C SER A 87 2.48 2.31 8.00
N THR A 88 1.17 2.48 8.11
CA THR A 88 0.43 3.62 7.57
C THR A 88 0.17 4.68 8.64
N SER A 89 -0.22 5.89 8.23
CA SER A 89 -0.58 6.97 9.15
C SER A 89 -1.87 6.66 9.93
N TYR A 90 -2.87 6.05 9.29
CA TYR A 90 -4.03 5.48 9.97
C TYR A 90 -3.62 4.21 10.73
N ARG A 91 -3.80 4.22 12.06
CA ARG A 91 -3.35 3.14 12.94
C ARG A 91 -4.20 3.04 14.20
N TRP A 92 -4.26 1.86 14.79
CA TRP A 92 -5.00 1.59 16.02
C TRP A 92 -4.22 0.68 16.97
N PRO A 93 -4.48 0.71 18.29
CA PRO A 93 -3.80 -0.16 19.24
C PRO A 93 -4.02 -1.63 18.90
N LYS A 94 -2.97 -2.44 19.04
CA LYS A 94 -3.05 -3.89 18.85
C LYS A 94 -4.00 -4.52 19.86
N LYS A 95 -4.70 -5.57 19.43
CA LYS A 95 -5.62 -6.36 20.26
C LYS A 95 -4.97 -7.63 20.81
N THR A 96 -3.96 -8.16 20.13
CA THR A 96 -3.26 -9.39 20.54
C THR A 96 -1.79 -9.14 20.83
N PRO A 97 -1.12 -10.03 21.59
CA PRO A 97 0.32 -9.97 21.79
C PRO A 97 1.13 -10.47 20.58
N ALA A 98 0.48 -10.86 19.47
CA ALA A 98 1.18 -11.38 18.30
C ALA A 98 2.17 -10.33 17.76
N PRO A 99 3.45 -10.65 17.56
CA PRO A 99 4.42 -9.68 17.05
C PRO A 99 4.07 -9.28 15.62
N ASN A 100 4.36 -8.02 15.27
CA ASN A 100 4.26 -7.61 13.87
C ASN A 100 5.24 -8.42 13.01
N PRO A 101 4.84 -8.95 11.83
CA PRO A 101 5.72 -9.79 11.01
C PRO A 101 7.01 -9.09 10.58
N TYR A 102 7.05 -7.77 10.56
CA TYR A 102 8.23 -6.98 10.19
C TYR A 102 9.07 -6.55 11.39
N LEU A 103 8.58 -6.71 12.63
CA LEU A 103 9.24 -6.24 13.84
C LEU A 103 10.64 -6.83 14.02
N ALA A 104 10.79 -8.15 13.85
CA ALA A 104 12.07 -8.83 14.09
C ALA A 104 13.17 -8.35 13.13
N ALA A 105 12.82 -8.09 11.87
CA ALA A 105 13.76 -7.56 10.88
C ALA A 105 14.16 -6.12 11.23
N THR A 106 13.21 -5.28 11.65
CA THR A 106 13.47 -3.90 12.07
C THR A 106 14.33 -3.84 13.35
N GLU A 107 14.09 -4.73 14.32
CA GLU A 107 14.92 -4.85 15.54
C GLU A 107 16.35 -5.29 15.20
N SER A 108 16.51 -6.22 14.26
CA SER A 108 17.83 -6.64 13.78
C SER A 108 18.56 -5.50 13.07
N ALA A 109 17.87 -4.72 12.23
CA ALA A 109 18.43 -3.55 11.56
C ALA A 109 18.84 -2.46 12.56
N LEU A 110 18.02 -2.23 13.59
CA LEU A 110 18.33 -1.30 14.68
C LEU A 110 19.61 -1.73 15.40
N LYS A 111 19.70 -3.00 15.79
CA LYS A 111 20.89 -3.53 16.47
C LYS A 111 22.15 -3.36 15.60
N HIS A 112 22.07 -3.69 14.31
CA HIS A 112 23.19 -3.53 13.40
C HIS A 112 23.63 -2.06 13.28
N ALA A 113 22.69 -1.12 13.20
CA ALA A 113 23.00 0.31 13.14
C ALA A 113 23.64 0.82 14.45
N GLU A 114 23.17 0.35 15.61
CA GLU A 114 23.74 0.66 16.93
C GLU A 114 25.16 0.11 17.08
N ASP A 115 25.39 -1.13 16.65
CA ASP A 115 26.70 -1.79 16.66
C ASP A 115 27.69 -1.01 15.75
N GLU A 116 27.28 -0.65 14.53
CA GLU A 116 28.09 0.15 13.61
C GLU A 116 28.42 1.54 14.20
N TYR A 117 27.46 2.17 14.86
CA TYR A 117 27.65 3.47 15.49
C TYR A 117 28.67 3.41 16.64
N ALA A 118 28.69 2.32 17.40
CA ALA A 118 29.57 2.08 18.53
C ALA A 118 31.03 1.82 18.13
N LEU A 119 31.29 1.37 16.89
CA LEU A 119 32.65 1.14 16.41
C LEU A 119 33.50 2.41 16.44
N ALA A 120 34.74 2.27 16.91
CA ALA A 120 35.72 3.35 16.91
C ALA A 120 36.15 3.75 15.48
N THR A 121 36.06 2.82 14.53
CA THR A 121 36.46 2.98 13.14
C THR A 121 35.43 3.71 12.27
N THR A 122 34.21 3.91 12.76
CA THR A 122 33.13 4.54 11.98
C THR A 122 33.39 6.04 11.81
N ALA A 123 33.43 6.49 10.54
CA ALA A 123 33.73 7.88 10.20
C ALA A 123 32.72 8.87 10.81
N PRO A 124 33.12 10.11 11.16
CA PRO A 124 32.22 11.09 11.78
C PRO A 124 30.96 11.44 10.97
N VAL A 125 31.07 11.47 9.64
CA VAL A 125 29.93 11.70 8.73
C VAL A 125 28.94 10.54 8.83
N ARG A 126 29.44 9.30 8.73
CA ARG A 126 28.63 8.09 8.88
C ARG A 126 27.96 8.00 10.25
N LYS A 127 28.66 8.38 11.33
CA LYS A 127 28.05 8.49 12.67
C LYS A 127 26.86 9.46 12.71
N ARG A 128 26.90 10.55 11.94
CA ARG A 128 25.78 11.50 11.85
C ARG A 128 24.56 10.88 11.17
N GLU A 129 24.77 10.17 10.07
CA GLU A 129 23.71 9.43 9.37
C GLU A 129 23.10 8.36 10.26
N LEU A 130 23.95 7.54 10.90
CA LEU A 130 23.53 6.47 11.80
C LEU A 130 22.69 7.00 12.98
N ARG A 131 22.97 8.19 13.52
CA ARG A 131 22.12 8.77 14.57
C ARG A 131 20.67 8.95 14.10
N ASN A 132 20.49 9.46 12.89
CA ASN A 132 19.15 9.65 12.32
C ASN A 132 18.48 8.30 12.05
N THR A 133 19.23 7.36 11.48
CA THR A 133 18.75 5.99 11.21
C THR A 133 18.34 5.28 12.51
N ILE A 134 19.16 5.32 13.56
CA ILE A 134 18.86 4.71 14.86
C ILE A 134 17.61 5.35 15.47
N ALA A 135 17.49 6.69 15.42
CA ALA A 135 16.30 7.37 15.94
C ALA A 135 15.02 6.93 15.20
N GLN A 136 15.08 6.83 13.88
CA GLN A 136 13.97 6.37 13.05
C GLN A 136 13.61 4.91 13.37
N LEU A 137 14.60 4.01 13.38
CA LEU A 137 14.38 2.59 13.66
C LEU A 137 13.81 2.35 15.06
N ARG A 138 14.27 3.08 16.08
CA ARG A 138 13.69 3.01 17.44
C ARG A 138 12.23 3.44 17.46
N ALA A 139 11.89 4.52 16.75
CA ALA A 139 10.51 4.98 16.64
C ALA A 139 9.63 3.96 15.91
N GLU A 140 10.15 3.35 14.85
CA GLU A 140 9.47 2.30 14.08
C GLU A 140 9.24 1.04 14.92
N VAL A 141 10.25 0.53 15.62
CA VAL A 141 10.13 -0.60 16.56
C VAL A 141 9.03 -0.32 17.58
N GLY A 142 9.07 0.84 18.25
CA GLY A 142 8.06 1.22 19.22
C GLY A 142 6.65 1.35 18.62
N THR A 143 6.55 1.70 17.34
CA THR A 143 5.29 1.81 16.60
C THR A 143 4.73 0.44 16.25
N LEU A 144 5.54 -0.46 15.70
CA LEU A 144 5.17 -1.84 15.34
C LEU A 144 4.84 -2.72 16.54
N GLN A 145 5.42 -2.41 17.71
CA GLN A 145 5.09 -3.10 18.97
C GLN A 145 3.70 -2.72 19.49
N LYS A 146 3.21 -1.50 19.23
CA LYS A 146 2.00 -0.94 19.86
C LYS A 146 0.77 -0.90 18.97
N TYR A 147 0.97 -0.78 17.67
CA TYR A 147 -0.11 -0.48 16.73
C TYR A 147 -0.24 -1.51 15.60
N SER A 148 -1.46 -1.60 15.08
CA SER A 148 -1.82 -2.22 13.81
C SER A 148 -2.18 -1.13 12.80
N PHE A 149 -2.05 -1.47 11.52
CA PHE A 149 -2.15 -0.55 10.40
C PHE A 149 -3.11 -1.11 9.34
N LEU A 150 -3.45 -0.26 8.38
CA LEU A 150 -4.09 -0.75 7.15
C LEU A 150 -3.13 -1.68 6.41
N ILE A 151 -3.64 -2.52 5.52
CA ILE A 151 -2.83 -3.39 4.66
C ILE A 151 -3.17 -3.05 3.21
N GLY A 152 -2.19 -2.57 2.43
CA GLY A 152 -2.39 -2.13 1.04
C GLY A 152 -3.12 -3.15 0.16
N ALA A 153 -2.83 -4.44 0.37
CA ALA A 153 -3.45 -5.52 -0.39
C ALA A 153 -4.90 -5.85 0.02
N THR A 154 -5.35 -5.44 1.21
CA THR A 154 -6.66 -5.86 1.75
C THR A 154 -7.57 -4.71 2.13
N ASP A 155 -7.06 -3.51 2.40
CA ASP A 155 -7.87 -2.41 2.90
C ASP A 155 -7.99 -1.32 1.82
N PRO A 156 -9.21 -0.83 1.52
CA PRO A 156 -9.39 0.22 0.53
C PRO A 156 -9.08 1.59 1.14
N PHE A 157 -7.94 2.16 0.75
CA PHE A 157 -7.53 3.48 1.24
C PHE A 157 -6.80 4.30 0.18
N ILE A 158 -6.70 5.60 0.43
CA ILE A 158 -5.93 6.55 -0.38
C ILE A 158 -4.83 7.18 0.45
N VAL A 159 -3.84 7.73 -0.25
CA VAL A 159 -2.75 8.51 0.34
C VAL A 159 -2.93 9.97 -0.05
N VAL A 160 -2.72 10.86 0.92
CA VAL A 160 -2.79 12.31 0.69
C VAL A 160 -1.43 12.96 0.94
N PRO A 161 -1.06 14.02 0.20
CA PRO A 161 0.16 14.78 0.51
C PRO A 161 0.10 15.35 1.92
N GLY A 162 1.23 15.34 2.64
CA GLY A 162 1.34 15.92 3.99
C GLY A 162 0.85 17.37 4.08
N ALA A 163 1.08 18.17 3.05
CA ALA A 163 0.63 19.55 2.95
C ALA A 163 -0.89 19.69 3.12
N PHE A 164 -1.68 18.67 2.75
CA PHE A 164 -3.15 18.73 2.80
C PHE A 164 -3.69 18.39 4.20
N THR A 165 -2.81 17.97 5.10
CA THR A 165 -3.16 17.62 6.49
C THR A 165 -3.06 18.80 7.45
N HIS A 166 -2.79 20.00 6.90
CA HIS A 166 -2.63 21.25 7.63
C HIS A 166 -3.55 22.35 7.05
N GLY A 167 -3.70 23.46 7.76
CA GLY A 167 -4.57 24.58 7.37
C GLY A 167 -5.95 24.56 8.02
N ASP A 168 -6.88 25.33 7.45
CA ASP A 168 -8.20 25.59 8.05
C ASP A 168 -9.17 24.40 7.93
N ASP A 169 -9.13 23.70 6.79
CA ASP A 169 -9.94 22.51 6.50
C ASP A 169 -9.05 21.31 6.17
N PRO A 170 -8.28 20.80 7.15
CA PRO A 170 -7.29 19.76 6.91
C PRO A 170 -7.95 18.40 6.67
N VAL A 171 -7.41 17.66 5.70
CA VAL A 171 -7.70 16.23 5.54
C VAL A 171 -7.00 15.45 6.65
N LYS A 172 -7.68 14.47 7.26
CA LYS A 172 -7.13 13.66 8.34
C LYS A 172 -7.15 12.18 8.00
N PRO A 173 -6.18 11.39 8.48
CA PRO A 173 -6.29 9.95 8.46
C PRO A 173 -7.63 9.50 9.05
N GLY A 174 -8.32 8.61 8.35
CA GLY A 174 -9.63 8.08 8.70
C GLY A 174 -10.80 8.83 8.07
N ASP A 175 -10.60 10.00 7.47
CA ASP A 175 -11.65 10.67 6.71
C ASP A 175 -12.10 9.77 5.54
N TYR A 176 -13.41 9.73 5.29
CA TYR A 176 -13.96 8.95 4.20
C TYR A 176 -13.63 9.58 2.85
N ALA A 177 -13.46 8.73 1.85
CA ALA A 177 -13.14 9.13 0.50
C ALA A 177 -13.82 8.22 -0.54
N LEU A 178 -13.81 8.70 -1.78
CA LEU A 178 -14.18 7.96 -2.98
C LEU A 178 -13.06 8.07 -3.99
N VAL A 179 -12.83 7.00 -4.73
CA VAL A 179 -11.96 6.97 -5.90
C VAL A 179 -12.81 6.65 -7.12
N VAL A 180 -12.84 7.53 -8.10
CA VAL A 180 -13.68 7.43 -9.30
C VAL A 180 -12.79 7.24 -10.51
N PHE A 181 -13.07 6.21 -11.31
CA PHE A 181 -12.43 5.96 -12.58
C PHE A 181 -13.39 5.26 -13.55
N GLY A 182 -13.71 5.92 -14.67
CA GLY A 182 -14.75 5.45 -15.57
C GLY A 182 -16.09 5.28 -14.83
N ASP A 183 -16.70 4.11 -14.96
CA ASP A 183 -17.97 3.77 -14.29
C ASP A 183 -17.77 3.10 -12.91
N SER A 184 -16.56 3.15 -12.35
CA SER A 184 -16.25 2.58 -11.03
C SER A 184 -16.09 3.68 -9.98
N ILE A 185 -16.82 3.55 -8.87
CA ILE A 185 -16.68 4.41 -7.69
C ILE A 185 -16.32 3.52 -6.51
N CYS A 186 -15.07 3.60 -6.05
CA CYS A 186 -14.54 2.81 -4.95
C CYS A 186 -14.59 3.59 -3.63
N PRO A 187 -15.38 3.16 -2.63
CA PRO A 187 -15.29 3.69 -1.27
C PRO A 187 -13.91 3.45 -0.68
N ALA A 188 -13.38 4.44 0.04
CA ALA A 188 -12.07 4.36 0.66
C ALA A 188 -12.04 5.21 1.94
N ILE A 189 -10.96 5.07 2.70
CA ILE A 189 -10.57 6.00 3.76
C ILE A 189 -9.24 6.66 3.42
N VAL A 190 -8.97 7.83 3.99
CA VAL A 190 -7.62 8.40 4.00
C VAL A 190 -6.77 7.53 4.92
N GLY A 191 -5.92 6.71 4.32
CA GLY A 191 -5.17 5.68 5.05
C GLY A 191 -3.75 6.10 5.37
N ASP A 192 -3.11 6.85 4.48
CA ASP A 192 -1.74 7.30 4.68
C ASP A 192 -1.52 8.76 4.28
N VAL A 193 -0.39 9.29 4.77
CA VAL A 193 0.10 10.62 4.49
C VAL A 193 1.45 10.49 3.79
N GLY A 194 1.44 10.80 2.50
CA GLY A 194 2.59 10.75 1.63
C GLY A 194 3.43 12.03 1.68
N PRO A 195 4.50 12.08 0.86
CA PRO A 195 5.34 13.26 0.76
C PRO A 195 4.56 14.46 0.18
N ASN A 196 5.06 15.67 0.44
CA ASN A 196 4.36 16.92 0.11
C ASN A 196 4.30 17.24 -1.40
N ASP A 197 5.05 16.51 -2.21
CA ASP A 197 5.25 16.72 -3.63
C ASP A 197 4.64 15.61 -4.48
N LYS A 198 3.78 14.74 -3.92
CA LYS A 198 3.15 13.64 -4.66
C LYS A 198 1.68 13.47 -4.29
N VAL A 199 0.84 13.21 -5.30
CA VAL A 199 -0.59 12.89 -5.13
C VAL A 199 -0.97 11.73 -6.05
N GLY A 200 -2.20 11.23 -5.92
CA GLY A 200 -2.71 10.18 -6.79
C GLY A 200 -2.22 8.81 -6.35
N GLU A 201 -2.29 8.49 -5.06
CA GLU A 201 -1.88 7.18 -4.55
C GLU A 201 -3.08 6.49 -3.88
N ALA A 202 -3.24 5.20 -4.17
CA ALA A 202 -4.29 4.37 -3.58
C ALA A 202 -3.76 2.98 -3.26
N SER A 203 -4.43 2.30 -2.33
CA SER A 203 -4.03 0.97 -1.89
C SER A 203 -4.00 -0.02 -3.06
N LEU A 204 -3.11 -1.01 -2.99
CA LEU A 204 -3.02 -2.09 -3.97
C LEU A 204 -4.38 -2.76 -4.22
N ARG A 205 -5.25 -2.82 -3.22
CA ARG A 205 -6.63 -3.30 -3.35
C ARG A 205 -7.45 -2.46 -4.35
N ILE A 206 -7.44 -1.13 -4.21
CA ILE A 206 -8.13 -0.22 -5.15
C ILE A 206 -7.49 -0.32 -6.53
N ALA A 207 -6.16 -0.32 -6.59
CA ALA A 207 -5.45 -0.44 -7.85
C ALA A 207 -5.82 -1.72 -8.63
N LYS A 208 -5.93 -2.86 -7.94
CA LYS A 208 -6.37 -4.13 -8.54
C LYS A 208 -7.83 -4.14 -8.98
N GLN A 209 -8.71 -3.42 -8.28
CA GLN A 209 -10.10 -3.26 -8.68
C GLN A 209 -10.23 -2.48 -10.00
N ILE A 210 -9.37 -1.46 -10.20
CA ILE A 210 -9.34 -0.66 -11.43
C ILE A 210 -8.63 -1.41 -12.56
N ASN A 211 -7.50 -2.06 -12.25
CA ASN A 211 -6.71 -2.82 -13.20
C ASN A 211 -6.12 -4.05 -12.50
N ALA A 212 -6.63 -5.23 -12.85
CA ALA A 212 -6.23 -6.51 -12.25
C ALA A 212 -4.73 -6.83 -12.39
N LEU A 213 -4.03 -6.22 -13.36
CA LEU A 213 -2.59 -6.38 -13.56
C LEU A 213 -1.74 -5.53 -12.60
N SER A 214 -2.37 -4.73 -11.74
CA SER A 214 -1.66 -3.84 -10.83
C SER A 214 -0.84 -4.62 -9.81
N THR A 215 0.39 -4.15 -9.59
CA THR A 215 1.32 -4.65 -8.57
C THR A 215 1.94 -3.44 -7.87
N PRO A 216 2.70 -3.62 -6.78
CA PRO A 216 3.47 -2.51 -6.19
C PRO A 216 4.42 -1.79 -7.18
N TYR A 217 4.71 -2.41 -8.34
CA TYR A 217 5.58 -1.86 -9.38
C TYR A 217 4.86 -1.63 -10.72
N ASN A 218 3.57 -1.96 -10.81
CA ASN A 218 2.77 -1.78 -12.01
C ASN A 218 1.52 -1.00 -11.64
N ARG A 219 1.50 0.27 -12.02
CA ARG A 219 0.43 1.20 -11.68
C ARG A 219 -0.84 0.95 -12.52
N PRO A 220 -2.04 1.23 -11.96
CA PRO A 220 -3.30 1.02 -12.66
C PRO A 220 -3.59 2.07 -13.73
N VAL A 221 -3.26 3.35 -13.49
CA VAL A 221 -3.63 4.48 -14.37
C VAL A 221 -2.47 5.48 -14.47
N SER A 222 -2.06 5.81 -15.70
CA SER A 222 -0.95 6.77 -15.96
C SER A 222 -1.42 8.13 -16.48
N ASP A 223 -2.69 8.23 -16.90
CA ASP A 223 -3.32 9.48 -17.30
C ASP A 223 -4.00 10.17 -16.10
N LEU A 224 -4.21 11.48 -16.18
CA LEU A 224 -4.89 12.28 -15.14
C LEU A 224 -6.42 12.09 -15.16
N LYS A 225 -6.87 10.85 -15.07
CA LYS A 225 -8.27 10.42 -15.23
C LYS A 225 -8.91 9.89 -13.96
N VAL A 226 -8.17 9.81 -12.86
CA VAL A 226 -8.70 9.36 -11.58
C VAL A 226 -9.15 10.57 -10.78
N THR A 227 -10.40 10.53 -10.30
CA THR A 227 -10.92 11.55 -9.40
C THR A 227 -10.95 11.00 -7.97
N TYR A 228 -10.35 11.73 -7.05
CA TYR A 228 -10.41 11.46 -5.62
C TYR A 228 -11.36 12.47 -4.99
N VAL A 229 -12.36 12.00 -4.24
CA VAL A 229 -13.28 12.86 -3.50
C VAL A 229 -13.14 12.53 -2.03
N ILE A 230 -12.58 13.45 -1.26
CA ILE A 230 -12.33 13.28 0.18
C ILE A 230 -13.37 14.08 0.93
N PHE A 231 -13.88 13.57 2.04
CA PHE A 231 -14.82 14.25 2.92
C PHE A 231 -14.16 14.61 4.25
N PRO A 232 -13.53 15.80 4.38
CA PRO A 232 -12.83 16.18 5.59
C PRO A 232 -13.73 16.19 6.83
N GLY A 233 -13.16 15.80 7.98
CA GLY A 233 -13.85 15.82 9.27
C GLY A 233 -14.90 14.73 9.43
N THR A 234 -14.75 13.61 8.73
CA THR A 234 -15.67 12.46 8.78
C THR A 234 -15.07 11.23 9.44
N ALA A 235 -13.79 11.29 9.84
CA ALA A 235 -13.10 10.22 10.55
C ALA A 235 -13.79 9.79 11.85
N ASP A 236 -14.15 8.52 11.94
CA ASP A 236 -14.70 7.93 13.16
C ASP A 236 -13.60 7.62 14.18
N LYS A 237 -13.88 7.83 15.47
CA LYS A 237 -12.99 7.46 16.57
C LYS A 237 -13.71 6.56 17.59
N PRO A 238 -12.99 5.65 18.27
CA PRO A 238 -11.58 5.33 18.11
C PRO A 238 -11.28 4.62 16.77
N PHE A 239 -10.05 4.72 16.29
CA PHE A 239 -9.61 3.99 15.09
C PHE A 239 -9.58 2.48 15.34
N GLY A 240 -9.80 1.72 14.28
CA GLY A 240 -9.83 0.26 14.29
C GLY A 240 -9.69 -0.30 12.87
N PRO A 241 -9.69 -1.63 12.71
CA PRO A 241 -9.70 -2.23 11.39
C PRO A 241 -10.93 -1.75 10.60
N PRO A 242 -10.79 -1.46 9.29
CA PRO A 242 -11.92 -0.99 8.49
C PRO A 242 -13.09 -1.96 8.51
N ASP A 243 -14.27 -1.46 8.86
CA ASP A 243 -15.54 -2.13 8.66
C ASP A 243 -16.04 -1.77 7.25
N LEU A 244 -16.01 -2.75 6.34
CA LEU A 244 -16.30 -2.54 4.91
C LEU A 244 -17.78 -2.19 4.66
N GLU A 245 -18.70 -2.73 5.47
CA GLU A 245 -20.13 -2.40 5.38
C GLU A 245 -20.39 -0.98 5.87
N LYS A 246 -19.77 -0.62 7.00
CA LYS A 246 -19.83 0.75 7.50
C LYS A 246 -19.21 1.72 6.51
N LEU A 247 -18.08 1.37 5.91
CA LEU A 247 -17.43 2.17 4.87
C LEU A 247 -18.38 2.42 3.70
N GLN A 248 -19.02 1.38 3.17
CA GLN A 248 -20.02 1.49 2.11
C GLN A 248 -21.13 2.47 2.51
N ALA A 249 -21.80 2.22 3.64
CA ALA A 249 -22.94 3.01 4.08
C ALA A 249 -22.60 4.48 4.33
N ARG A 250 -21.42 4.76 4.88
CA ARG A 250 -20.94 6.13 5.15
C ARG A 250 -20.62 6.86 3.85
N CYS A 251 -19.91 6.23 2.93
CA CYS A 251 -19.61 6.82 1.62
C CYS A 251 -20.88 7.05 0.78
N GLU A 252 -21.86 6.14 0.82
CA GLU A 252 -23.17 6.34 0.18
C GLU A 252 -23.95 7.52 0.76
N THR A 253 -23.85 7.74 2.07
CA THR A 253 -24.49 8.90 2.71
C THR A 253 -23.80 10.19 2.28
N LEU A 254 -22.47 10.24 2.36
CA LEU A 254 -21.68 11.44 2.04
C LEU A 254 -21.79 11.84 0.57
N VAL A 255 -21.83 10.88 -0.36
CA VAL A 255 -21.99 11.19 -1.78
C VAL A 255 -23.37 11.80 -2.07
N LYS A 256 -24.43 11.33 -1.41
CA LYS A 256 -25.78 11.91 -1.53
C LYS A 256 -25.82 13.36 -1.05
N GLU A 257 -25.04 13.69 -0.01
CA GLU A 257 -24.96 15.06 0.51
C GLU A 257 -24.31 16.06 -0.46
N ILE A 258 -23.59 15.60 -1.48
CA ILE A 258 -22.96 16.45 -2.52
C ILE A 258 -23.59 16.32 -3.91
N GLY A 259 -24.78 15.70 -4.02
CA GLY A 259 -25.52 15.56 -5.27
C GLY A 259 -25.74 14.13 -5.75
N GLY A 260 -25.14 13.14 -5.08
CA GLY A 260 -25.31 11.72 -5.37
C GLY A 260 -24.36 11.17 -6.45
N ALA A 261 -24.33 9.85 -6.56
CA ALA A 261 -23.59 9.12 -7.59
C ALA A 261 -24.55 8.67 -8.71
N SER A 262 -24.09 8.73 -9.96
CA SER A 262 -24.85 8.24 -11.12
C SER A 262 -24.79 6.72 -11.28
N VAL A 263 -23.82 6.07 -10.63
CA VAL A 263 -23.64 4.62 -10.60
C VAL A 263 -23.49 4.15 -9.14
N PRO A 264 -23.82 2.89 -8.83
CA PRO A 264 -23.62 2.34 -7.49
C PRO A 264 -22.15 2.38 -7.06
N LEU A 265 -21.91 2.60 -5.78
CA LEU A 265 -20.59 2.47 -5.17
C LEU A 265 -20.19 0.99 -5.15
N HIS A 266 -18.92 0.70 -5.44
CA HIS A 266 -18.35 -0.64 -5.39
C HIS A 266 -18.42 -1.19 -3.96
N HIS A 267 -19.00 -2.38 -3.82
CA HIS A 267 -19.15 -3.07 -2.56
C HIS A 267 -17.95 -4.00 -2.30
N TRP A 268 -17.21 -3.75 -1.22
CA TRP A 268 -15.99 -4.48 -0.88
C TRP A 268 -16.25 -5.78 -0.12
N GLU A 269 -15.81 -6.90 -0.66
CA GLU A 269 -15.87 -8.19 0.05
C GLU A 269 -14.77 -8.32 1.12
N ASN A 270 -15.02 -9.04 2.21
CA ASN A 270 -13.94 -9.38 3.15
C ASN A 270 -13.10 -10.54 2.60
N ILE A 271 -11.86 -10.25 2.26
CA ILE A 271 -10.90 -11.22 1.69
C ILE A 271 -9.89 -11.77 2.72
N ILE A 272 -9.98 -11.33 3.98
CA ILE A 272 -9.12 -11.82 5.05
C ILE A 272 -9.74 -13.11 5.60
N ALA A 273 -8.95 -14.19 5.61
CA ALA A 273 -9.41 -15.46 6.16
C ALA A 273 -9.80 -15.30 7.65
N PRO A 274 -10.89 -15.93 8.10
CA PRO A 274 -11.27 -15.88 9.51
C PRO A 274 -10.13 -16.46 10.36
N SER A 275 -9.77 -15.76 11.43
CA SER A 275 -8.77 -16.22 12.39
C SER A 275 -9.16 -17.61 12.90
N PRO A 276 -8.23 -18.57 13.05
CA PRO A 276 -8.55 -19.87 13.62
C PRO A 276 -9.04 -19.67 15.05
N THR A 277 -10.35 -19.78 15.27
CA THR A 277 -10.93 -19.82 16.61
C THR A 277 -10.26 -20.94 17.40
N PRO A 278 -9.79 -20.72 18.64
CA PRO A 278 -9.37 -21.83 19.48
C PRO A 278 -10.58 -22.76 19.66
N GLY A 279 -10.48 -23.97 19.10
CA GLY A 279 -11.51 -25.00 19.25
C GLY A 279 -11.82 -25.23 20.73
N PRO A 280 -13.07 -25.63 21.06
CA PRO A 280 -13.42 -25.88 22.45
C PRO A 280 -12.46 -26.91 23.04
N THR A 281 -11.79 -26.53 24.13
CA THR A 281 -10.97 -27.42 24.96
C THR A 281 -11.75 -28.72 25.17
N SER A 282 -11.30 -29.80 24.53
CA SER A 282 -11.88 -31.12 24.73
C SER A 282 -11.64 -31.51 26.20
N THR A 283 -12.69 -31.46 26.99
CA THR A 283 -12.74 -32.05 28.32
C THR A 283 -12.34 -33.53 28.19
N PRO A 284 -11.35 -34.04 28.95
CA PRO A 284 -10.95 -35.44 28.83
C PRO A 284 -12.09 -36.33 29.37
N LEU A 285 -12.68 -37.14 28.50
CA LEU A 285 -13.58 -38.23 28.87
C LEU A 285 -12.73 -39.40 29.42
N PRO A 286 -13.12 -40.07 30.52
CA PRO A 286 -12.29 -41.08 31.17
C PRO A 286 -12.10 -42.34 30.30
N SER A 287 -10.87 -42.88 30.36
CA SER A 287 -10.45 -44.12 29.70
C SER A 287 -11.34 -45.32 30.10
N PRO A 288 -11.77 -46.16 29.15
CA PRO A 288 -12.22 -47.51 29.47
C PRO A 288 -11.02 -48.47 29.57
N SER A 289 -11.07 -49.30 30.61
CA SER A 289 -10.14 -50.40 30.91
C SER A 289 -9.93 -51.36 29.74
N VAL A 290 -8.68 -51.77 29.57
CA VAL A 290 -8.26 -52.87 28.69
C VAL A 290 -8.16 -54.15 29.52
N THR A 291 -8.80 -55.23 29.06
CA THR A 291 -8.52 -56.60 29.51
C THR A 291 -8.10 -57.43 28.29
N PRO A 292 -7.13 -58.36 28.40
CA PRO A 292 -6.20 -58.67 27.32
C PRO A 292 -6.54 -60.00 26.63
N SER A 293 -6.06 -60.17 25.38
CA SER A 293 -5.81 -61.49 24.79
C SER A 293 -4.78 -61.42 23.67
N SER A 294 -3.56 -61.86 24.02
CA SER A 294 -2.69 -62.82 23.30
C SER A 294 -2.45 -62.65 21.80
N SER A 295 -1.30 -62.10 21.39
CA SER A 295 -0.02 -62.79 21.09
C SER A 295 0.10 -63.31 19.66
N SER A 296 0.99 -62.71 18.87
CA SER A 296 2.01 -63.46 18.11
C SER A 296 3.11 -62.52 17.62
N THR A 297 4.33 -62.95 17.91
CA THR A 297 5.62 -62.36 17.63
C THR A 297 6.13 -62.88 16.29
N ALA A 298 6.70 -62.01 15.44
CA ALA A 298 7.91 -62.31 14.66
C ALA A 298 8.35 -61.10 13.80
N SER A 299 9.64 -60.81 13.86
CA SER A 299 10.46 -60.08 12.87
C SER A 299 11.57 -61.05 12.42
N PRO A 300 12.53 -60.70 11.52
CA PRO A 300 12.57 -59.71 10.44
C PRO A 300 13.09 -60.32 9.10
N THR A 301 13.32 -59.47 8.10
CA THR A 301 14.46 -59.45 7.13
C THR A 301 14.14 -59.58 5.63
N PHE A 302 14.84 -58.73 4.87
CA PHE A 302 15.34 -58.83 3.48
C PHE A 302 14.68 -57.99 2.35
N ALA A 303 15.45 -56.94 1.99
CA ALA A 303 15.91 -56.50 0.67
C ALA A 303 14.96 -55.94 -0.42
N PHE A 304 15.35 -54.76 -0.89
CA PHE A 304 14.98 -54.07 -2.14
C PHE A 304 15.27 -54.90 -3.42
N PRO A 305 14.66 -54.57 -4.58
CA PRO A 305 15.24 -53.51 -5.42
C PRO A 305 14.24 -52.55 -6.09
N ILE A 306 14.81 -51.39 -6.42
CA ILE A 306 14.31 -50.27 -7.22
C ILE A 306 14.17 -50.69 -8.70
N ALA A 307 13.17 -50.14 -9.40
CA ALA A 307 13.13 -50.10 -10.86
C ALA A 307 12.96 -48.66 -11.35
N SER A 308 13.99 -48.15 -12.04
CA SER A 308 13.86 -47.09 -13.06
C SER A 308 13.55 -47.74 -14.40
N PRO A 309 13.02 -46.96 -15.37
CA PRO A 309 13.64 -46.98 -16.69
C PRO A 309 13.97 -45.59 -17.22
N ALA A 310 15.04 -45.60 -18.01
CA ALA A 310 15.74 -44.47 -18.58
C ALA A 310 15.09 -43.93 -19.87
N ALA A 311 15.63 -42.77 -20.24
CA ALA A 311 15.36 -41.90 -21.37
C ALA A 311 15.38 -42.56 -22.76
N THR A 312 14.61 -41.97 -23.67
CA THR A 312 14.88 -41.97 -25.10
C THR A 312 14.98 -40.53 -25.58
N ALA A 313 16.16 -40.15 -26.06
CA ALA A 313 16.41 -38.88 -26.73
C ALA A 313 16.11 -39.02 -28.23
N SER A 314 15.60 -37.95 -28.85
CA SER A 314 15.85 -37.67 -30.26
C SER A 314 15.94 -36.16 -30.44
N ALA A 315 17.10 -35.73 -30.95
CA ALA A 315 17.41 -34.35 -31.29
C ALA A 315 16.97 -34.07 -32.73
N ASN A 316 16.45 -32.87 -32.97
CA ASN A 316 16.59 -32.22 -34.28
C ASN A 316 16.59 -30.69 -34.14
N SER A 317 17.41 -30.10 -34.99
CA SER A 317 18.09 -28.80 -34.87
C SER A 317 17.24 -27.54 -35.03
N THR A 318 17.66 -26.53 -34.26
CA THR A 318 17.85 -25.09 -34.55
C THR A 318 17.25 -24.49 -35.83
N LEU A 319 16.38 -23.48 -35.66
CA LEU A 319 16.31 -22.30 -36.53
C LEU A 319 16.06 -21.03 -35.68
N THR A 320 17.01 -20.11 -35.76
CA THR A 320 16.97 -18.75 -35.22
C THR A 320 16.22 -17.81 -36.16
N PRO A 321 15.33 -16.92 -35.68
CA PRO A 321 14.84 -15.81 -36.50
C PRO A 321 15.81 -14.63 -36.42
N ARG A 322 16.42 -14.32 -37.57
CA ARG A 322 17.20 -13.11 -37.85
C ARG A 322 16.26 -12.04 -38.40
N GLY A 323 16.33 -10.82 -37.86
CA GLY A 323 15.93 -9.60 -38.58
C GLY A 323 15.03 -8.63 -37.82
N SER A 324 15.63 -7.65 -37.15
CA SER A 324 14.97 -6.37 -36.85
C SER A 324 15.14 -5.44 -38.06
N PRO A 325 14.10 -4.75 -38.54
CA PRO A 325 14.23 -3.81 -39.65
C PRO A 325 14.96 -2.53 -39.21
N ALA A 326 15.94 -2.14 -40.01
CA ALA A 326 16.72 -0.92 -39.84
C ALA A 326 15.85 0.32 -40.10
N VAL A 327 15.82 1.25 -39.14
CA VAL A 327 15.21 2.58 -39.29
C VAL A 327 16.11 3.44 -40.18
N THR A 328 15.65 3.74 -41.38
CA THR A 328 16.30 4.69 -42.29
C THR A 328 16.04 6.12 -41.81
N ARG A 329 17.09 6.85 -41.41
CA ARG A 329 17.00 8.29 -41.12
C ARG A 329 16.93 9.08 -42.44
N SER A 330 15.81 9.77 -42.66
CA SER A 330 15.68 10.79 -43.70
C SER A 330 16.47 12.07 -43.34
N PRO A 331 17.11 12.76 -44.30
CA PRO A 331 17.89 13.95 -44.02
C PRO A 331 16.99 15.19 -43.85
N VAL A 332 17.17 15.89 -42.73
CA VAL A 332 16.57 17.21 -42.47
C VAL A 332 17.24 18.25 -43.39
N LYS A 333 16.45 18.86 -44.28
CA LYS A 333 16.87 20.03 -45.06
C LYS A 333 17.07 21.23 -44.12
N LYS A 334 18.31 21.73 -44.07
CA LYS A 334 18.63 23.04 -43.49
C LYS A 334 17.96 24.13 -44.34
N ARG A 335 17.12 24.96 -43.73
CA ARG A 335 16.85 26.33 -44.20
C ARG A 335 17.66 27.30 -43.34
N LYS A 336 18.36 28.22 -44.00
CA LYS A 336 19.01 29.43 -43.48
C LYS A 336 18.90 30.50 -44.58
N PRO A 337 19.04 31.79 -44.26
CA PRO A 337 18.78 32.46 -42.97
C PRO A 337 17.34 32.94 -42.85
#